data_AF-A0A2T2WIV7-F1
#
_entry.id   AF-A0A2T2WIV7-F1
#
_cell.length_a   1.000
_cell.length_b   1.000
_cell.length_c   1.000
_cell.angle_alpha   90.00
_cell.angle_beta   90.00
_cell.angle_gamma   90.00
#
_symmetry.space_group_name_H-M   'P 1'
#
loop_
_entity.id
_entity.type
_entity.pdbx_description
1 polymer ?
#
loop_
_entity_poly.entity_id
_entity_poly.type
_entity_poly.pdbx_seq_one_letter_code
_entity_poly.pdbx_strand_id
1 'polypeptide(L)'
;MMTERQSVMVGICGDSGAGKSTYAEALRQLLGPERVSVIALDDYHSLDRKERERVGVTALHPYKANNLGLLVDHVWSLRRGEAIVKPVYDHRTGTFASPVVVQPHDIVILEGLHVLYLERLRSALDLRLYFDTDADLRAQWKIRRDAGVRGYTPAAVLAEIERRRPDVERYIEPQKGFADVVIHYTRDHETPPTDENPEPIRVRFAERLTGSKRRLVKWLALAGSLGLVQSTHFRDEITGHEMEIASLTGTTKVDALDSLIEMVSDRHLLSEYVARNLTAIQYDPVSVSRILIASMISLLEIHADGAPLLAGHRPHG
;
A
#
# COMPACT_ATOMS: atom_id res chain seq x y z
N MET A 1 -13.63 -26.75 -18.75
CA MET A 1 -12.30 -26.28 -18.33
C MET A 1 -12.54 -25.28 -17.23
N MET A 2 -12.20 -25.59 -15.97
CA MET A 2 -12.21 -24.60 -14.91
C MET A 2 -11.09 -23.60 -15.26
N THR A 3 -11.44 -22.36 -15.54
CA THR A 3 -10.45 -21.28 -15.63
C THR A 3 -9.78 -21.17 -14.26
N GLU A 4 -8.51 -21.53 -14.16
CA GLU A 4 -7.73 -21.33 -12.93
C GLU A 4 -7.76 -19.84 -12.59
N ARG A 5 -8.37 -19.52 -11.44
CA ARG A 5 -8.53 -18.16 -10.96
C ARG A 5 -7.13 -17.61 -10.61
N GLN A 6 -6.67 -16.61 -11.34
CA GLN A 6 -5.39 -15.97 -11.06
C GLN A 6 -5.54 -15.02 -9.87
N SER A 7 -4.62 -15.11 -8.90
CA SER A 7 -4.57 -14.18 -7.77
C SER A 7 -4.41 -12.74 -8.24
N VAL A 8 -5.13 -11.81 -7.60
CA VAL A 8 -4.88 -10.37 -7.75
C VAL A 8 -3.61 -10.00 -7.00
N MET A 9 -2.62 -9.49 -7.72
CA MET A 9 -1.30 -9.18 -7.18
C MET A 9 -1.16 -7.68 -6.91
N VAL A 10 -1.04 -7.30 -5.65
CA VAL A 10 -0.94 -5.90 -5.21
C VAL A 10 0.45 -5.63 -4.65
N GLY A 11 1.10 -4.56 -5.09
CA GLY A 11 2.40 -4.15 -4.55
C GLY A 11 2.32 -2.85 -3.76
N ILE A 12 2.90 -2.85 -2.55
CA ILE A 12 2.98 -1.69 -1.65
C ILE A 12 4.45 -1.37 -1.39
N CYS A 13 4.96 -0.37 -2.12
CA CYS A 13 6.36 0.07 -2.06
C CYS A 13 6.53 1.33 -1.20
N GLY A 14 7.73 1.57 -0.69
CA GLY A 14 8.10 2.81 0.02
C GLY A 14 9.10 2.55 1.15
N ASP A 15 9.71 3.61 1.71
CA ASP A 15 10.75 3.43 2.72
C ASP A 15 10.21 2.93 4.08
N SER A 16 11.12 2.48 4.94
CA SER A 16 10.85 2.10 6.32
C SER A 16 10.16 3.24 7.08
N GLY A 17 9.10 2.89 7.82
CA GLY A 17 8.35 3.86 8.63
C GLY A 17 7.28 4.62 7.85
N ALA A 18 7.10 4.39 6.55
CA ALA A 18 6.06 5.04 5.74
C ALA A 18 4.64 4.48 5.96
N GLY A 19 4.42 3.59 6.94
CA GLY A 19 3.10 3.03 7.24
C GLY A 19 2.66 1.82 6.39
N LYS A 20 3.51 1.30 5.49
CA LYS A 20 3.20 0.18 4.58
C LYS A 20 2.63 -1.07 5.25
N SER A 21 3.34 -1.64 6.23
CA SER A 21 2.91 -2.89 6.87
C SER A 21 1.59 -2.72 7.63
N THR A 22 1.39 -1.57 8.28
CA THR A 22 0.10 -1.23 8.92
C THR A 22 -1.02 -1.11 7.88
N TYR A 23 -0.72 -0.52 6.73
CA TYR A 23 -1.68 -0.38 5.64
C TYR A 23 -2.03 -1.73 5.00
N ALA A 24 -1.03 -2.58 4.74
CA ALA A 24 -1.21 -3.93 4.21
C ALA A 24 -2.06 -4.81 5.13
N GLU A 25 -1.80 -4.76 6.44
CA GLU A 25 -2.60 -5.49 7.43
C GLU A 25 -4.04 -4.94 7.50
N ALA A 26 -4.23 -3.62 7.45
CA ALA A 26 -5.56 -3.05 7.42
C ALA A 26 -6.35 -3.46 6.17
N LEU A 27 -5.71 -3.50 5.00
CA LEU A 27 -6.33 -4.03 3.78
C LEU A 27 -6.68 -5.51 3.93
N ARG A 28 -5.80 -6.32 4.52
CA ARG A 28 -6.05 -7.75 4.81
C ARG A 28 -7.30 -7.94 5.68
N GLN A 29 -7.48 -7.11 6.71
CA GLN A 29 -8.67 -7.15 7.56
C GLN A 29 -9.94 -6.74 6.81
N LEU A 30 -9.88 -5.69 5.98
CA LEU A 30 -11.02 -5.19 5.20
C LEU A 30 -11.46 -6.16 4.10
N LEU A 31 -10.52 -6.87 3.48
CA LEU A 31 -10.76 -7.74 2.32
C LEU A 31 -11.07 -9.20 2.69
N GLY A 32 -10.86 -9.58 3.96
CA GLY A 32 -10.99 -10.96 4.45
C GLY A 32 -9.62 -11.59 4.72
N PRO A 33 -9.22 -11.75 6.00
CA PRO A 33 -7.98 -12.41 6.41
C PRO A 33 -7.66 -13.75 5.73
N GLU A 34 -8.70 -14.51 5.42
CA GLU A 34 -8.68 -15.83 4.78
C GLU A 34 -8.56 -15.78 3.26
N ARG A 35 -8.67 -14.60 2.65
CA ARG A 35 -8.60 -14.36 1.20
C ARG A 35 -7.33 -13.65 0.77
N VAL A 36 -6.56 -13.14 1.73
CA VAL A 36 -5.42 -12.27 1.48
C VAL A 36 -4.15 -12.82 2.13
N SER A 37 -3.15 -13.10 1.30
CA SER A 37 -1.78 -13.34 1.75
C SER A 37 -0.95 -12.05 1.71
N VAL A 38 -0.26 -11.72 2.80
CA VAL A 38 0.68 -10.59 2.85
C VAL A 38 2.11 -11.14 2.88
N ILE A 39 2.94 -10.68 1.95
CA ILE A 39 4.34 -11.06 1.80
C ILE A 39 5.22 -9.85 2.08
N ALA A 40 5.88 -9.87 3.24
CA ALA A 40 6.89 -8.87 3.59
C ALA A 40 8.20 -9.17 2.85
N LEU A 41 8.71 -8.19 2.10
CA LEU A 41 9.96 -8.36 1.35
C LEU A 41 11.19 -8.43 2.25
N ASP A 42 11.10 -7.96 3.49
CA ASP A 42 12.18 -8.06 4.49
C ASP A 42 12.54 -9.53 4.77
N ASP A 43 11.62 -10.47 4.55
CA ASP A 43 11.88 -11.92 4.62
C ASP A 43 12.91 -12.40 3.60
N TYR A 44 13.07 -11.66 2.50
CA TYR A 44 14.00 -11.99 1.41
C TYR A 44 15.35 -11.29 1.57
N HIS A 45 15.71 -10.82 2.77
CA HIS A 45 17.08 -10.41 3.03
C HIS A 45 18.07 -11.56 2.75
N SER A 46 19.21 -11.25 2.13
CA SER A 46 20.30 -12.22 1.91
C SER A 46 21.31 -12.24 3.07
N LEU A 47 21.30 -11.20 3.90
CA LEU A 47 22.23 -11.00 5.01
C LEU A 47 21.44 -10.62 6.25
N ASP A 48 21.79 -11.20 7.39
CA ASP A 48 21.22 -10.82 8.68
C ASP A 48 21.71 -9.43 9.15
N ARG A 49 21.22 -8.94 10.30
CA ARG A 49 21.61 -7.61 10.79
C ARG A 49 23.11 -7.47 11.05
N LYS A 50 23.75 -8.49 11.65
CA LYS A 50 25.17 -8.48 12.01
C LYS A 50 26.06 -8.63 10.78
N GLU A 51 25.65 -9.44 9.82
CA GLU A 51 26.33 -9.62 8.54
C GLU A 51 26.32 -8.33 7.73
N ARG A 52 25.18 -7.63 7.65
CA ARG A 52 25.10 -6.31 6.99
C ARG A 52 26.03 -5.29 7.64
N GLU A 53 26.13 -5.26 8.97
CA GLU A 53 27.07 -4.40 9.69
C GLU A 53 28.52 -4.73 9.35
N ARG A 54 28.91 -6.02 9.35
CA ARG A 54 30.28 -6.46 9.01
C ARG A 54 30.68 -6.10 7.57
N VAL A 55 29.76 -6.24 6.63
CA VAL A 55 29.99 -5.95 5.20
C VAL A 55 29.90 -4.44 4.92
N GLY A 56 29.31 -3.66 5.84
CA GLY A 56 29.12 -2.22 5.67
C GLY A 56 28.04 -1.89 4.64
N VAL A 57 26.98 -2.70 4.55
CA VAL A 57 25.87 -2.49 3.60
C VAL A 57 24.56 -2.24 4.33
N THR A 58 23.69 -1.40 3.77
CA THR A 58 22.33 -1.23 4.32
C THR A 58 21.39 -2.33 3.80
N ALA A 59 20.24 -2.49 4.46
CA ALA A 59 19.16 -3.37 3.96
C ALA A 59 18.57 -2.88 2.63
N LEU A 60 18.85 -1.64 2.21
CA LEU A 60 18.29 -1.05 0.99
C LEU A 60 19.08 -1.45 -0.25
N HIS A 61 20.29 -1.99 -0.09
CA HIS A 61 21.07 -2.42 -1.23
C HIS A 61 20.38 -3.62 -1.90
N PRO A 62 19.91 -3.49 -3.15
CA PRO A 62 19.00 -4.46 -3.77
C PRO A 62 19.65 -5.83 -3.95
N TYR A 63 20.92 -5.88 -4.39
CA TYR A 63 21.57 -7.17 -4.71
C TYR A 63 22.48 -7.74 -3.63
N LYS A 64 23.07 -6.90 -2.77
CA LYS A 64 23.97 -7.35 -1.70
C LYS A 64 23.21 -7.77 -0.44
N ALA A 65 22.07 -7.14 -0.16
CA ALA A 65 21.33 -7.37 1.08
C ALA A 65 19.98 -8.06 0.85
N ASN A 66 19.53 -8.28 -0.39
CA ASN A 66 18.24 -8.90 -0.71
C ASN A 66 18.36 -9.93 -1.83
N ASN A 67 17.60 -11.02 -1.72
CA ASN A 67 17.49 -12.07 -2.70
C ASN A 67 16.27 -11.80 -3.60
N LEU A 68 16.41 -10.78 -4.46
CA LEU A 68 15.33 -10.39 -5.37
C LEU A 68 15.06 -11.45 -6.45
N GLY A 69 16.00 -12.35 -6.73
CA GLY A 69 15.79 -13.49 -7.62
C GLY A 69 14.76 -14.47 -7.06
N LEU A 70 14.98 -14.93 -5.82
CA LEU A 70 14.03 -15.80 -5.13
C LEU A 70 12.65 -15.14 -4.97
N LEU A 71 12.62 -13.84 -4.67
CA LEU A 71 11.38 -13.08 -4.60
C LEU A 71 10.61 -13.12 -5.93
N VAL A 72 11.28 -12.89 -7.06
CA VAL A 72 10.65 -12.97 -8.39
C VAL A 72 10.06 -14.35 -8.62
N ASP A 73 10.82 -15.41 -8.34
CA ASP A 73 10.36 -16.79 -8.56
C ASP A 73 9.13 -17.11 -7.70
N HIS A 74 9.14 -16.71 -6.43
CA HIS A 74 8.02 -16.91 -5.52
C HIS A 74 6.77 -16.11 -5.94
N VAL A 75 6.92 -14.84 -6.33
CA VAL A 75 5.81 -13.99 -6.77
C VAL A 75 5.14 -14.56 -8.00
N TRP A 76 5.92 -15.04 -8.98
CA TRP A 76 5.37 -15.66 -10.17
C TRP A 76 4.74 -17.03 -9.90
N SER A 77 5.27 -17.79 -8.93
CA SER A 77 4.66 -19.06 -8.50
C SER A 77 3.30 -18.82 -7.85
N LEU A 78 3.20 -17.86 -6.93
CA LEU A 78 1.92 -17.45 -6.34
C LEU A 78 0.93 -16.98 -7.41
N ARG A 79 1.37 -16.18 -8.39
CA ARG A 79 0.52 -15.73 -9.51
C ARG A 79 0.00 -16.89 -10.37
N ARG A 80 0.73 -18.00 -10.46
CA ARG A 80 0.31 -19.24 -11.14
C ARG A 80 -0.55 -20.16 -10.25
N GLY A 81 -0.87 -19.76 -9.02
CA GLY A 81 -1.62 -20.62 -8.11
C GLY A 81 -0.75 -21.73 -7.49
N GLU A 82 0.56 -21.52 -7.39
CA GLU A 82 1.49 -22.47 -6.77
C GLU A 82 1.91 -21.99 -5.38
N ALA A 83 1.92 -22.90 -4.41
CA ALA A 83 2.42 -22.62 -3.06
C ALA A 83 3.94 -22.42 -3.05
N ILE A 84 4.44 -21.61 -2.12
CA ILE A 84 5.87 -21.32 -1.97
C ILE A 84 6.36 -21.67 -0.56
N VAL A 85 7.66 -21.92 -0.42
CA VAL A 85 8.34 -22.04 0.87
C VAL A 85 9.12 -20.75 1.11
N LYS A 86 8.46 -19.80 1.78
CA LYS A 86 8.98 -18.45 1.97
C LYS A 86 9.96 -18.40 3.15
N PRO A 87 11.12 -17.72 3.02
CA PRO A 87 11.96 -17.42 4.19
C PRO A 87 11.22 -16.54 5.21
N VAL A 88 11.79 -16.42 6.40
CA VAL A 88 11.26 -15.56 7.47
C VAL A 88 12.42 -14.80 8.09
N TYR A 89 12.27 -13.48 8.20
CA TYR A 89 13.22 -12.60 8.88
C TYR A 89 12.61 -12.07 10.18
N ASP A 90 13.22 -12.39 11.33
CA ASP A 90 12.75 -11.93 12.62
C ASP A 90 13.38 -10.57 12.97
N HIS A 91 12.55 -9.52 13.03
CA HIS A 91 13.01 -8.17 13.37
C HIS A 91 13.45 -8.00 14.84
N ARG A 92 13.02 -8.87 15.75
CA ARG A 92 13.40 -8.81 17.17
C ARG A 92 14.86 -9.22 17.33
N THR A 93 15.22 -10.37 16.76
CA THR A 93 16.57 -10.93 16.82
C THR A 93 17.48 -10.38 15.72
N GLY A 94 16.91 -9.94 14.60
CA GLY A 94 17.64 -9.49 13.42
C GLY A 94 18.25 -10.65 12.62
N THR A 95 17.68 -11.86 12.72
CA THR A 95 18.18 -13.10 12.13
C THR A 95 17.08 -13.83 11.36
N PHE A 96 17.47 -14.83 10.57
CA PHE A 96 16.54 -15.70 9.86
C PHE A 96 15.89 -16.73 10.79
N ALA A 97 14.61 -17.02 10.55
CA ALA A 97 13.85 -18.06 11.23
C ALA A 97 13.49 -19.18 10.23
N SER A 98 12.83 -20.24 10.73
CA SER A 98 12.37 -21.34 9.88
C SER A 98 11.43 -20.83 8.78
N PRO A 99 11.59 -21.31 7.53
CA PRO A 99 10.71 -20.89 6.44
C PRO A 99 9.29 -21.41 6.65
N VAL A 100 8.34 -20.73 6.02
CA VAL A 100 6.90 -21.03 6.12
C VAL A 100 6.31 -21.29 4.74
N VAL A 101 5.37 -22.24 4.68
CA VAL A 101 4.59 -22.47 3.46
C VAL A 101 3.53 -21.38 3.33
N VAL A 102 3.46 -20.77 2.15
CA VAL A 102 2.41 -19.80 1.80
C VAL A 102 1.59 -20.37 0.66
N GLN A 103 0.28 -20.46 0.87
CA GLN A 103 -0.67 -20.88 -0.15
C GLN A 103 -1.04 -19.69 -1.04
N PRO A 104 -1.30 -19.91 -2.34
CA PRO A 104 -1.91 -18.89 -3.18
C PRO A 104 -3.31 -18.56 -2.65
N HIS A 105 -3.59 -17.28 -2.44
CA HIS A 105 -4.91 -16.80 -2.03
C HIS A 105 -5.51 -15.96 -3.17
N ASP A 106 -6.80 -15.61 -3.08
CA ASP A 106 -7.47 -14.74 -4.06
C ASP A 106 -6.68 -13.44 -4.29
N ILE A 107 -6.09 -12.89 -3.22
CA ILE A 107 -5.31 -11.65 -3.25
C ILE A 107 -3.95 -11.90 -2.60
N VAL A 108 -2.89 -11.45 -3.25
CA VAL A 108 -1.52 -11.45 -2.71
C VAL A 108 -1.01 -10.02 -2.65
N ILE A 109 -0.74 -9.54 -1.44
CA ILE A 109 -0.16 -8.22 -1.18
C ILE A 109 1.34 -8.38 -0.91
N LEU A 110 2.17 -7.80 -1.76
CA LEU A 110 3.61 -7.66 -1.54
C LEU A 110 3.87 -6.31 -0.87
N GLU A 111 4.59 -6.28 0.25
CA GLU A 111 4.95 -5.03 0.91
C GLU A 111 6.44 -4.97 1.23
N GLY A 112 7.07 -3.82 0.96
CA GLY A 112 8.45 -3.58 1.40
C GLY A 112 9.22 -2.60 0.53
N LEU A 113 10.54 -2.68 0.60
CA LEU A 113 11.46 -1.68 0.05
C LEU A 113 11.62 -1.77 -1.49
N HIS A 114 11.53 -2.97 -2.08
CA HIS A 114 11.93 -3.22 -3.47
C HIS A 114 10.81 -3.79 -4.35
N VAL A 115 9.54 -3.60 -3.95
CA VAL A 115 8.38 -4.19 -4.63
C VAL A 115 8.31 -3.79 -6.10
N LEU A 116 8.68 -2.54 -6.43
CA LEU A 116 8.64 -2.02 -7.80
C LEU A 116 10.03 -1.90 -8.43
N TYR A 117 11.07 -2.50 -7.83
CA TYR A 117 12.47 -2.29 -8.23
C TYR A 117 12.79 -3.00 -9.54
N LEU A 118 12.45 -4.28 -9.65
CA LEU A 118 12.67 -5.08 -10.86
C LEU A 118 11.45 -5.04 -11.78
N GLU A 119 11.68 -4.93 -13.08
CA GLU A 119 10.61 -4.97 -14.08
C GLU A 119 9.79 -6.25 -14.01
N ARG A 120 10.45 -7.40 -13.81
CA ARG A 120 9.77 -8.69 -13.65
C ARG A 120 8.82 -8.75 -12.45
N LEU A 121 9.09 -8.02 -11.37
CA LEU A 121 8.15 -7.89 -10.26
C LEU A 121 6.98 -7.00 -10.67
N ARG A 122 7.27 -5.83 -11.25
CA ARG A 122 6.23 -4.88 -11.71
C ARG A 122 5.25 -5.54 -12.68
N SER A 123 5.74 -6.35 -13.61
CA SER A 123 4.93 -7.04 -14.61
C SER A 123 4.03 -8.14 -14.01
N ALA A 124 4.33 -8.60 -12.80
CA ALA A 124 3.49 -9.54 -12.06
C ALA A 124 2.43 -8.85 -11.18
N LEU A 125 2.37 -7.51 -11.15
CA LEU A 125 1.45 -6.75 -10.30
C LEU A 125 0.28 -6.17 -11.09
N ASP A 126 -0.92 -6.31 -10.55
CA ASP A 126 -2.17 -5.74 -11.06
C ASP A 126 -2.44 -4.34 -10.49
N LEU A 127 -1.89 -4.01 -9.31
CA LEU A 127 -1.92 -2.67 -8.71
C LEU A 127 -0.59 -2.33 -8.04
N ARG A 128 -0.02 -1.17 -8.36
CA ARG A 128 1.26 -0.69 -7.83
C ARG A 128 1.06 0.58 -6.99
N LEU A 129 1.18 0.43 -5.68
CA LEU A 129 1.09 1.51 -4.71
C LEU A 129 2.48 1.92 -4.24
N TYR A 130 2.70 3.23 -4.10
CA TYR A 130 3.90 3.77 -3.48
C TYR A 130 3.54 4.71 -2.32
N PHE A 131 4.04 4.41 -1.13
CA PHE A 131 3.88 5.23 0.06
C PHE A 131 4.99 6.27 0.14
N ASP A 132 4.57 7.53 0.07
CA ASP A 132 5.43 8.69 0.12
C ASP A 132 5.09 9.50 1.38
N THR A 133 5.50 9.04 2.55
CA THR A 133 5.22 9.76 3.80
C THR A 133 6.26 10.86 4.03
N ASP A 134 5.81 12.03 4.48
CA ASP A 134 6.71 13.14 4.87
C ASP A 134 7.83 12.67 5.80
N ALA A 135 9.04 13.18 5.55
CA ALA A 135 10.24 12.74 6.25
C ALA A 135 10.12 12.90 7.77
N ASP A 136 9.57 14.02 8.24
CA ASP A 136 9.38 14.30 9.67
C ASP A 136 8.35 13.37 10.32
N LEU A 137 7.26 13.09 9.60
CA LEU A 137 6.22 12.19 10.08
C LEU A 137 6.75 10.76 10.18
N ARG A 138 7.45 10.32 9.13
CA ARG A 138 8.14 9.03 9.08
C ARG A 138 9.18 8.88 10.18
N ALA A 139 10.00 9.91 10.43
CA ALA A 139 10.99 9.92 11.49
C ALA A 139 10.32 9.81 12.87
N GLN A 140 9.25 10.59 13.11
CA GLN A 140 8.48 10.55 14.35
C GLN A 140 7.88 9.15 14.61
N TRP A 141 7.25 8.54 13.60
CA TRP A 141 6.69 7.19 13.71
C TRP A 141 7.77 6.13 13.93
N LYS A 142 8.92 6.27 13.24
CA LYS A 142 10.05 5.35 13.41
C LYS A 142 10.61 5.45 14.83
N ILE A 143 10.77 6.65 15.37
CA ILE A 143 11.21 6.85 16.76
C ILE A 143 10.21 6.21 17.73
N ARG A 144 8.91 6.50 17.62
CA ARG A 144 7.90 5.91 18.52
C ARG A 144 7.93 4.38 18.49
N ARG A 145 8.00 3.80 17.29
CA ARG A 145 8.06 2.34 17.12
C ARG A 145 9.35 1.74 17.66
N ASP A 146 10.51 2.24 17.23
CA ASP A 146 11.79 1.58 17.50
C ASP A 146 12.31 1.90 18.91
N ALA A 147 12.02 3.08 19.46
CA ALA A 147 12.34 3.40 20.86
C ALA A 147 11.37 2.73 21.84
N GLY A 148 10.07 2.72 21.53
CA GLY A 148 9.06 2.13 22.41
C GLY A 148 9.06 0.60 22.43
N VAL A 149 9.27 -0.04 21.26
CA VAL A 149 9.10 -1.50 21.12
C VAL A 149 10.44 -2.24 21.06
N ARG A 150 11.49 -1.61 20.52
CA ARG A 150 12.75 -2.29 20.20
C ARG A 150 13.95 -1.81 21.03
N GLY A 151 13.74 -0.89 21.97
CA GLY A 151 14.76 -0.43 22.91
C GLY A 151 15.85 0.48 22.33
N TYR A 152 15.65 1.04 21.13
CA TYR A 152 16.61 1.98 20.54
C TYR A 152 16.47 3.38 21.15
N THR A 153 17.56 4.14 21.21
CA THR A 153 17.46 5.56 21.57
C THR A 153 16.96 6.37 20.35
N PRO A 154 16.20 7.46 20.56
CA PRO A 154 15.79 8.34 19.46
C PRO A 154 16.97 8.84 18.61
N ALA A 155 18.10 9.15 19.25
CA ALA A 155 19.32 9.57 18.56
C ALA A 155 19.89 8.48 17.64
N ALA A 156 19.87 7.21 18.07
CA ALA A 156 20.32 6.09 17.24
C ALA A 156 19.40 5.90 16.02
N VAL A 157 18.08 6.06 16.20
CA VAL A 157 17.11 5.97 15.10
C VAL A 157 17.35 7.07 14.06
N LEU A 158 17.58 8.31 14.50
CA LEU A 158 17.88 9.44 13.61
C LEU A 158 19.20 9.25 12.87
N ALA A 159 20.26 8.81 13.56
CA ALA A 159 21.53 8.49 12.93
C ALA A 159 21.40 7.39 11.86
N GLU A 160 20.56 6.38 12.10
CA GLU A 160 20.29 5.33 11.11
C GLU A 160 19.52 5.86 9.89
N ILE A 161 18.57 6.79 10.10
CA ILE A 161 17.85 7.45 8.99
C ILE A 161 18.84 8.18 8.08
N GLU A 162 19.72 9.00 8.64
CA GLU A 162 20.70 9.76 7.83
C GLU A 162 21.69 8.82 7.13
N ARG A 163 22.18 7.79 7.83
CA ARG A 163 23.06 6.77 7.25
C ARG A 163 22.45 6.07 6.03
N ARG A 164 21.12 5.90 6.01
CA ARG A 164 20.39 5.22 4.94
C ARG A 164 20.00 6.16 3.79
N ARG A 165 20.01 7.48 3.99
CA ARG A 165 19.51 8.46 3.01
C ARG A 165 20.11 8.29 1.61
N PRO A 166 21.44 8.10 1.42
CA PRO A 166 21.99 7.89 0.07
C PRO A 166 21.44 6.66 -0.65
N ASP A 167 21.15 5.58 0.10
CA ASP A 167 20.57 4.37 -0.47
C ASP A 167 19.05 4.50 -0.71
N VAL A 168 18.35 5.34 0.06
CA VAL A 168 16.94 5.69 -0.18
C VAL A 168 16.80 6.40 -1.52
N GLU A 169 17.55 7.49 -1.71
CA GLU A 169 17.57 8.29 -2.94
C GLU A 169 17.96 7.44 -4.15
N ARG A 170 18.89 6.50 -3.97
CA ARG A 170 19.41 5.67 -5.06
C ARG A 170 18.52 4.48 -5.43
N TYR A 171 17.93 3.79 -4.45
CA TYR A 171 17.27 2.50 -4.68
C TYR A 171 15.76 2.50 -4.41
N ILE A 172 15.26 3.40 -3.55
CA ILE A 172 13.88 3.38 -3.09
C ILE A 172 13.05 4.44 -3.81
N GLU A 173 13.45 5.71 -3.76
CA GLU A 173 12.70 6.82 -4.35
C GLU A 173 12.41 6.68 -5.85
N PRO A 174 13.34 6.19 -6.70
CA PRO A 174 13.07 6.03 -8.13
C PRO A 174 11.89 5.10 -8.43
N GLN A 175 11.55 4.20 -7.51
CA GLN A 175 10.43 3.28 -7.67
C GLN A 175 9.06 3.99 -7.69
N LYS A 176 8.97 5.21 -7.16
CA LYS A 176 7.77 6.06 -7.23
C LYS A 176 7.33 6.29 -8.68
N GLY A 177 8.29 6.42 -9.60
CA GLY A 177 8.05 6.57 -11.03
C GLY A 177 7.39 5.37 -11.71
N PHE A 178 7.24 4.23 -11.03
CA PHE A 178 6.55 3.05 -11.55
C PHE A 178 5.20 2.76 -10.89
N ALA A 179 4.78 3.59 -9.94
CA ALA A 179 3.51 3.44 -9.24
C ALA A 179 2.31 3.82 -10.14
N ASP A 180 1.21 3.10 -9.97
CA ASP A 180 -0.11 3.47 -10.48
C ASP A 180 -0.72 4.57 -9.59
N VAL A 181 -0.57 4.41 -8.27
CA VAL A 181 -1.03 5.37 -7.26
C VAL A 181 0.09 5.65 -6.26
N VAL A 182 0.39 6.92 -6.05
CA VAL A 182 1.22 7.40 -4.95
C VAL A 182 0.31 7.87 -3.82
N ILE A 183 0.50 7.31 -2.63
CA ILE A 183 -0.22 7.67 -1.41
C ILE A 183 0.74 8.47 -0.54
N HIS A 184 0.44 9.75 -0.36
CA HIS A 184 1.28 10.69 0.35
C HIS A 184 0.61 11.10 1.66
N TYR A 185 1.29 10.84 2.77
CA TYR A 185 0.82 11.17 4.11
C TYR A 185 1.60 12.37 4.64
N THR A 186 0.88 13.43 4.98
CA THR A 186 1.42 14.65 5.59
C THR A 186 0.66 14.95 6.86
N ARG A 187 1.24 15.77 7.75
CA ARG A 187 0.45 16.35 8.83
C ARG A 187 -0.60 17.27 8.23
N ASP A 188 -1.80 17.25 8.78
CA ASP A 188 -2.83 18.22 8.47
C ASP A 188 -2.76 19.38 9.46
N HIS A 189 -2.15 20.47 9.05
CA HIS A 189 -2.00 21.66 9.89
C HIS A 189 -3.25 22.54 9.93
N GLU A 190 -4.24 22.26 9.06
CA GLU A 190 -5.49 23.02 8.98
C GLU A 190 -6.58 22.45 9.90
N THR A 191 -6.55 21.14 10.15
CA THR A 191 -7.48 20.46 11.05
C THR A 191 -6.97 20.51 12.49
N PRO A 192 -7.73 21.10 13.45
CA PRO A 192 -7.35 21.07 14.86
C PRO A 192 -7.31 19.63 15.40
N PRO A 193 -6.28 19.27 16.18
CA PRO A 193 -6.25 18.00 16.91
C PRO A 193 -7.44 17.85 17.87
N THR A 194 -7.92 16.62 18.00
CA THR A 194 -8.95 16.24 18.99
C THR A 194 -8.45 15.08 19.86
N ASP A 195 -9.16 14.74 20.94
CA ASP A 195 -8.82 13.58 21.76
C ASP A 195 -8.88 12.26 20.95
N GLU A 196 -9.82 12.18 20.00
CA GLU A 196 -10.00 11.03 19.10
C GLU A 196 -9.02 11.02 17.92
N ASN A 197 -8.53 12.20 17.50
CA ASN A 197 -7.57 12.37 16.42
C ASN A 197 -6.49 13.41 16.82
N PRO A 198 -5.54 13.01 17.69
CA PRO A 198 -4.56 13.94 18.26
C PRO A 198 -3.47 14.37 17.27
N GLU A 199 -3.34 13.67 16.14
CA GLU A 199 -2.37 13.99 15.11
C GLU A 199 -3.04 13.89 13.73
N PRO A 200 -3.87 14.88 13.34
CA PRO A 200 -4.56 14.86 12.07
C PRO A 200 -3.61 14.67 10.89
N ILE A 201 -3.93 13.71 10.01
CA ILE A 201 -3.16 13.37 8.82
C ILE A 201 -3.97 13.74 7.59
N ARG A 202 -3.31 14.41 6.65
CA ARG A 202 -3.80 14.63 5.29
C ARG A 202 -3.30 13.50 4.40
N VAL A 203 -4.19 12.96 3.59
CA VAL A 203 -3.86 11.90 2.63
C VAL A 203 -4.03 12.42 1.23
N ARG A 204 -2.95 12.45 0.45
CA ARG A 204 -2.97 12.81 -0.96
C ARG A 204 -2.77 11.56 -1.81
N PHE A 205 -3.69 11.36 -2.75
CA PHE A 205 -3.57 10.38 -3.81
C PHE A 205 -3.13 11.07 -5.08
N ALA A 206 -2.06 10.57 -5.69
CA ALA A 206 -1.69 10.92 -7.04
C ALA A 206 -1.80 9.67 -7.92
N GLU A 207 -2.71 9.70 -8.89
CA GLU A 207 -2.98 8.60 -9.80
C GLU A 207 -2.47 8.96 -11.20
N ARG A 208 -1.78 8.01 -11.84
CA ARG A 208 -1.18 8.23 -13.15
C ARG A 208 -2.24 8.38 -14.24
N LEU A 209 -2.06 9.37 -15.11
CA LEU A 209 -2.97 9.63 -16.23
C LEU A 209 -2.86 8.62 -17.39
N THR A 210 -2.18 7.48 -17.26
CA THR A 210 -1.99 6.51 -18.36
C THR A 210 -2.65 5.18 -18.04
N GLY A 211 -3.63 4.75 -18.84
CA GLY A 211 -4.33 3.47 -18.68
C GLY A 211 -5.84 3.61 -18.41
N SER A 212 -6.54 2.47 -18.44
CA SER A 212 -7.99 2.33 -18.18
C SER A 212 -8.35 2.17 -16.70
N LYS A 213 -7.36 2.12 -15.81
CA LYS A 213 -7.52 1.92 -14.35
C LYS A 213 -8.00 3.16 -13.58
N ARG A 214 -8.27 4.26 -14.27
CA ARG A 214 -8.59 5.60 -13.73
C ARG A 214 -9.93 5.63 -12.99
N ARG A 215 -9.91 5.43 -11.67
CA ARG A 215 -11.13 5.57 -10.87
C ARG A 215 -10.85 6.41 -9.62
N LEU A 216 -9.87 6.08 -8.81
CA LEU A 216 -9.78 6.64 -7.46
C LEU A 216 -9.86 8.18 -7.37
N VAL A 217 -9.00 8.90 -8.08
CA VAL A 217 -8.90 10.35 -7.91
C VAL A 217 -10.15 11.08 -8.42
N LYS A 218 -10.75 10.59 -9.52
CA LYS A 218 -12.00 11.15 -10.04
C LYS A 218 -13.17 10.94 -9.10
N TRP A 219 -13.22 9.79 -8.45
CA TRP A 219 -14.27 9.46 -7.49
C TRP A 219 -14.15 10.33 -6.25
N LEU A 220 -12.92 10.56 -5.79
CA LEU A 220 -12.63 11.51 -4.73
C LEU A 220 -13.00 12.95 -5.11
N ALA A 221 -12.65 13.39 -6.33
CA ALA A 221 -13.03 14.71 -6.81
C ALA A 221 -14.56 14.90 -6.86
N LEU A 222 -15.28 13.88 -7.35
CA LEU A 222 -16.74 13.89 -7.37
C LEU A 222 -17.32 13.90 -5.95
N ALA A 223 -16.82 13.05 -5.05
CA ALA A 223 -17.25 13.01 -3.67
C ALA A 223 -17.00 14.35 -2.94
N GLY A 224 -15.88 15.02 -3.22
CA GLY A 224 -15.61 16.38 -2.77
C GLY A 224 -16.63 17.39 -3.30
N SER A 225 -16.95 17.33 -4.59
CA SER A 225 -17.97 18.21 -5.20
C SER A 225 -19.38 17.99 -4.64
N LEU A 226 -19.67 16.77 -4.18
CA LEU A 226 -20.92 16.41 -3.50
C LEU A 226 -20.91 16.73 -2.00
N GLY A 227 -19.78 17.22 -1.46
CA GLY A 227 -19.62 17.51 -0.03
C GLY A 227 -19.56 16.27 0.86
N LEU A 228 -19.32 15.08 0.29
CA LEU A 228 -19.20 13.83 1.03
C LEU A 228 -17.88 13.75 1.80
N VAL A 229 -16.82 14.31 1.23
CA VAL A 229 -15.48 14.38 1.83
C VAL A 229 -14.92 15.78 1.67
N GLN A 230 -14.04 16.20 2.58
CA GLN A 230 -13.22 17.37 2.35
C GLN A 230 -12.07 16.99 1.43
N SER A 231 -12.16 17.39 0.16
CA SER A 231 -11.11 17.10 -0.80
C SER A 231 -10.79 18.24 -1.75
N THR A 232 -9.51 18.43 -2.06
CA THR A 232 -9.06 19.25 -3.19
C THR A 232 -8.66 18.37 -4.35
N HIS A 233 -8.79 18.89 -5.58
CA HIS A 233 -8.47 18.16 -6.80
C HIS A 233 -7.70 19.05 -7.78
N PHE A 234 -6.55 18.56 -8.28
CA PHE A 234 -5.70 19.27 -9.23
C PHE A 234 -4.83 18.29 -10.02
N ARG A 235 -4.05 18.79 -10.97
CA ARG A 235 -3.05 18.00 -11.73
C ARG A 235 -1.67 18.55 -11.44
N ASP A 236 -0.70 17.66 -11.38
CA ASP A 236 0.71 18.01 -11.17
C ASP A 236 1.63 16.94 -11.75
N GLU A 237 2.92 17.23 -11.84
CA GLU A 237 3.94 16.29 -12.28
C GLU A 237 4.63 15.63 -11.08
N ILE A 238 4.61 14.29 -11.03
CA ILE A 238 5.38 13.52 -10.04
C ILE A 238 6.35 12.63 -10.80
N THR A 239 7.64 12.80 -10.54
CA THR A 239 8.72 12.00 -11.16
C THR A 239 8.69 11.99 -12.69
N GLY A 240 8.40 13.14 -13.33
CA GLY A 240 8.34 13.23 -14.80
C GLY A 240 7.04 12.71 -15.42
N HIS A 241 6.01 12.47 -14.61
CA HIS A 241 4.73 11.94 -15.07
C HIS A 241 3.59 12.84 -14.61
N GLU A 242 2.70 13.18 -15.53
CA GLU A 242 1.46 13.87 -15.18
C GLU A 242 0.56 12.96 -14.35
N MET A 243 0.14 13.46 -13.20
CA MET A 243 -0.72 12.79 -12.24
C MET A 243 -1.99 13.61 -12.03
N GLU A 244 -3.11 12.91 -11.86
CA GLU A 244 -4.33 13.47 -11.29
C GLU A 244 -4.22 13.34 -9.77
N ILE A 245 -4.49 14.40 -9.02
CA ILE A 245 -4.26 14.46 -7.58
C ILE A 245 -5.53 14.83 -6.83
N ALA A 246 -5.89 14.03 -5.82
CA ALA A 246 -6.89 14.37 -4.82
C ALA A 246 -6.28 14.36 -3.42
N SER A 247 -6.55 15.38 -2.61
CA SER A 247 -6.12 15.46 -1.21
C SER A 247 -7.31 15.38 -0.28
N LEU A 248 -7.32 14.43 0.64
CA LEU A 248 -8.31 14.25 1.70
C LEU A 248 -7.84 14.88 3.01
N THR A 249 -8.73 15.60 3.68
CA THR A 249 -8.50 16.27 4.98
C THR A 249 -9.66 16.10 5.92
N GLY A 250 -9.48 16.54 7.18
CA GLY A 250 -10.54 16.56 8.19
C GLY A 250 -11.15 15.19 8.45
N THR A 251 -12.43 15.14 8.80
CA THR A 251 -13.15 13.90 9.07
C THR A 251 -14.36 13.71 8.15
N THR A 252 -14.67 12.45 7.87
CA THR A 252 -15.80 12.03 7.03
C THR A 252 -16.87 11.37 7.89
N LYS A 253 -18.12 11.80 7.75
CA LYS A 253 -19.27 11.20 8.44
C LYS A 253 -19.58 9.82 7.85
N VAL A 254 -20.14 8.92 8.67
CA VAL A 254 -20.50 7.55 8.27
C VAL A 254 -21.39 7.54 7.02
N ASP A 255 -22.52 8.26 7.03
CA ASP A 255 -23.46 8.28 5.89
C ASP A 255 -22.81 8.77 4.57
N ALA A 256 -21.86 9.70 4.69
CA ALA A 256 -21.12 10.22 3.55
C ALA A 256 -20.07 9.22 3.04
N LEU A 257 -19.46 8.46 3.95
CA LEU A 257 -18.59 7.34 3.60
C LEU A 257 -19.39 6.23 2.91
N ASP A 258 -20.58 5.88 3.40
CA ASP A 258 -21.44 4.87 2.77
C ASP A 258 -21.80 5.30 1.34
N SER A 259 -22.13 6.57 1.13
CA SER A 259 -22.38 7.13 -0.21
C SER A 259 -21.13 7.05 -1.11
N LEU A 260 -19.95 7.34 -0.57
CA LEU A 260 -18.67 7.23 -1.30
C LEU A 260 -18.35 5.78 -1.68
N ILE A 261 -18.62 4.85 -0.77
CA ILE A 261 -18.45 3.41 -0.95
C ILE A 261 -19.38 2.90 -2.05
N GLU A 262 -20.66 3.26 -1.99
CA GLU A 262 -21.68 2.88 -2.96
C GLU A 262 -21.39 3.46 -4.33
N MET A 263 -20.87 4.68 -4.36
CA MET A 263 -20.27 5.21 -5.57
C MET A 263 -19.20 4.22 -6.03
N VAL A 264 -18.08 4.08 -5.33
CA VAL A 264 -16.88 3.36 -5.83
C VAL A 264 -17.15 1.89 -6.17
N SER A 265 -18.18 1.29 -5.56
CA SER A 265 -18.56 -0.11 -5.74
C SER A 265 -19.77 -0.24 -6.67
N ASP A 266 -19.57 -0.61 -7.95
CA ASP A 266 -20.67 -0.78 -8.95
C ASP A 266 -21.72 -1.86 -8.57
N ARG A 267 -21.50 -2.61 -7.48
CA ARG A 267 -22.44 -3.52 -6.84
C ARG A 267 -22.08 -3.56 -5.36
N HIS A 268 -23.05 -3.79 -4.48
CA HIS A 268 -22.93 -3.95 -3.02
C HIS A 268 -21.86 -4.99 -2.58
N LEU A 269 -20.58 -4.70 -2.82
CA LEU A 269 -19.41 -5.55 -2.60
C LEU A 269 -18.58 -5.08 -1.41
N LEU A 270 -19.04 -4.05 -0.70
CA LEU A 270 -18.81 -3.94 0.73
C LEU A 270 -19.87 -4.77 1.46
N SER A 271 -19.96 -6.03 1.07
CA SER A 271 -20.93 -7.02 1.54
C SER A 271 -20.60 -7.42 2.98
N GLU A 272 -21.36 -6.90 3.95
CA GLU A 272 -21.32 -7.23 5.39
C GLU A 272 -19.99 -7.07 6.15
N TYR A 273 -18.83 -7.32 5.55
CA TYR A 273 -17.52 -7.41 6.20
C TYR A 273 -16.92 -6.05 6.52
N VAL A 274 -17.04 -5.09 5.59
CA VAL A 274 -16.65 -3.71 5.86
C VAL A 274 -17.67 -3.06 6.81
N ALA A 275 -18.98 -3.23 6.58
CA ALA A 275 -20.02 -2.74 7.48
C ALA A 275 -19.86 -3.21 8.95
N ARG A 276 -19.43 -4.45 9.18
CA ARG A 276 -19.18 -5.00 10.54
C ARG A 276 -17.97 -4.39 11.26
N ASN A 277 -17.02 -3.80 10.53
CA ASN A 277 -15.80 -3.19 11.07
C ASN A 277 -15.83 -1.66 11.05
N LEU A 278 -16.91 -1.07 10.53
CA LEU A 278 -17.15 0.37 10.43
C LEU A 278 -17.79 0.90 11.73
N THR A 279 -17.07 0.87 12.85
CA THR A 279 -17.52 1.53 14.10
C THR A 279 -16.57 2.66 14.48
N ALA A 280 -16.84 3.87 13.97
CA ALA A 280 -16.36 5.13 14.52
C ALA A 280 -17.28 6.27 14.08
N ILE A 281 -17.54 7.23 14.98
CA ILE A 281 -18.49 8.34 14.75
C ILE A 281 -17.95 9.31 13.67
N GLN A 282 -16.65 9.23 13.31
CA GLN A 282 -16.01 10.00 12.24
C GLN A 282 -14.80 9.23 11.66
N TYR A 283 -14.68 9.16 10.33
CA TYR A 283 -13.55 8.53 9.64
C TYR A 283 -12.48 9.57 9.27
N ASP A 284 -11.26 9.35 9.70
CA ASP A 284 -10.11 10.16 9.31
C ASP A 284 -9.64 9.82 7.88
N PRO A 285 -8.81 10.67 7.24
CA PRO A 285 -8.39 10.48 5.86
C PRO A 285 -7.58 9.20 5.61
N VAL A 286 -6.86 8.68 6.63
CA VAL A 286 -6.13 7.41 6.54
C VAL A 286 -7.12 6.25 6.49
N SER A 287 -8.17 6.28 7.31
CA SER A 287 -9.23 5.26 7.29
C SER A 287 -9.99 5.25 5.96
N VAL A 288 -10.42 6.41 5.47
CA VAL A 288 -11.05 6.54 4.15
C VAL A 288 -10.12 6.01 3.05
N SER A 289 -8.82 6.30 3.15
CA SER A 289 -7.85 5.85 2.15
C SER A 289 -7.78 4.33 2.02
N ARG A 290 -7.88 3.59 3.13
CA ARG A 290 -7.81 2.13 3.16
C ARG A 290 -9.04 1.51 2.50
N ILE A 291 -10.22 2.06 2.79
CA ILE A 291 -11.49 1.60 2.24
C ILE A 291 -11.47 1.73 0.72
N LEU A 292 -11.05 2.90 0.21
CA LEU A 292 -11.02 3.14 -1.22
C LEU A 292 -10.07 2.19 -1.97
N ILE A 293 -8.87 1.96 -1.43
CA ILE A 293 -7.93 1.00 -2.03
C ILE A 293 -8.46 -0.43 -1.92
N ALA A 294 -9.09 -0.82 -0.81
CA ALA A 294 -9.74 -2.13 -0.69
C ALA A 294 -10.82 -2.31 -1.77
N SER A 295 -11.69 -1.30 -1.97
CA SER A 295 -12.70 -1.34 -3.04
C SER A 295 -12.07 -1.46 -4.44
N MET A 296 -10.95 -0.78 -4.70
CA MET A 296 -10.22 -0.95 -5.97
C MET A 296 -9.69 -2.37 -6.17
N ILE A 297 -9.15 -2.99 -5.11
CA ILE A 297 -8.65 -4.37 -5.18
C ILE A 297 -9.80 -5.33 -5.48
N SER A 298 -10.95 -5.18 -4.81
CA SER A 298 -12.15 -5.97 -5.08
C SER A 298 -12.64 -5.82 -6.52
N LEU A 299 -12.56 -4.61 -7.10
CA LEU A 299 -12.91 -4.41 -8.52
C LEU A 299 -11.98 -5.16 -9.48
N LEU A 300 -10.68 -5.23 -9.18
CA LEU A 300 -9.71 -5.96 -10.00
C LEU A 300 -10.01 -7.47 -10.02
N GLU A 301 -10.45 -8.02 -8.89
CA GLU A 301 -10.84 -9.43 -8.76
C GLU A 301 -12.00 -9.80 -9.70
N ILE A 302 -13.05 -8.97 -9.78
CA ILE A 302 -14.21 -9.21 -10.67
C ILE A 302 -13.79 -9.27 -12.15
N HIS A 303 -12.83 -8.43 -12.54
CA HIS A 303 -12.34 -8.41 -13.92
C HIS A 303 -11.48 -9.64 -14.23
N ALA A 304 -10.80 -10.21 -13.24
CA ALA A 304 -10.09 -11.48 -13.36
C ALA A 304 -11.08 -12.67 -13.50
N ASP A 305 -12.26 -12.57 -12.90
CA ASP A 305 -13.32 -13.60 -12.94
C ASP A 305 -14.17 -13.60 -14.22
N GLY A 306 -13.90 -12.71 -15.18
CA GLY A 306 -14.53 -12.75 -16.50
C GLY A 306 -16.00 -12.31 -16.54
N ALA A 307 -16.48 -11.51 -15.58
CA ALA A 307 -17.80 -10.90 -15.69
C ALA A 307 -17.84 -10.00 -16.95
N PRO A 308 -18.79 -10.21 -17.89
CA PRO A 308 -18.83 -9.41 -19.10
C PRO A 308 -19.02 -7.94 -18.72
N LEU A 309 -18.19 -7.08 -19.32
CA LEU A 309 -18.49 -5.64 -19.45
C LEU A 309 -19.96 -5.55 -19.83
N LEU A 310 -20.82 -5.08 -18.94
CA LEU A 310 -22.17 -4.69 -19.32
C LEU A 310 -21.99 -3.66 -20.42
N ALA A 311 -22.18 -4.12 -21.66
CA ALA A 311 -22.15 -3.29 -22.84
C ALA A 311 -23.11 -2.15 -22.55
N GLY A 312 -22.57 -0.93 -22.51
CA GLY A 312 -23.36 0.27 -22.29
C GLY A 312 -24.58 0.20 -23.20
N HIS A 313 -25.76 0.38 -22.60
CA HIS A 313 -26.99 0.61 -23.34
C HIS A 313 -26.70 1.69 -24.38
N ARG A 314 -26.61 1.28 -25.65
CA ARG A 314 -26.73 2.21 -26.76
C ARG A 314 -28.19 2.65 -26.78
N PRO A 315 -28.49 3.96 -26.72
CA PRO A 315 -29.82 4.41 -27.07
C PRO A 315 -29.93 4.30 -28.60
N HIS A 316 -30.68 3.30 -29.04
CA HIS A 316 -31.32 3.23 -30.36
C HIS A 316 -32.77 2.93 -30.03
N GLY A 317 -33.78 3.71 -30.38
CA GLY A 317 -34.00 4.58 -31.52
C GLY A 317 -35.49 4.47 -31.80
#